data_AF-A0A086KFS3-F1
#
_entry.id   AF-A0A086KFS3-F1
#
_cell.length_a   1.000
_cell.length_b   1.000
_cell.length_c   1.000
_cell.angle_alpha   90.00
_cell.angle_beta   90.00
_cell.angle_gamma   90.00
#
_symmetry.space_group_name_H-M   'P 1'
#
loop_
_entity.id
_entity.type
_entity.pdbx_description
1 polymer ?
#
loop_
_entity_poly.entity_id
_entity_poly.type
_entity_poly.pdbx_seq_one_letter_code
_entity_poly.pdbx_strand_id
1 'polypeptide(L)'
;MSFYGARTAASPAGGAVNNQMSYYNKASATNLPNGPRDTISQLGWSNEGSLLSCTSWDNTVRVWQISAGFGSQIQAAAKVCMDAQAPLLCSTFGPSPNHLFVGCCDKTVKLYDLNASSSTPQVVAQ
;
A
#
# COMPACT_ATOMS: atom_id res chain seq x y z
N MET A 1 -10.92 35.89 11.23
CA MET A 1 -10.24 34.96 10.30
C MET A 1 -9.91 33.69 11.08
N SER A 2 -10.57 32.58 10.76
CA SER A 2 -10.16 31.24 11.19
C SER A 2 -10.44 30.32 10.01
N PHE A 3 -9.37 29.76 9.49
CA PHE A 3 -9.30 28.87 8.33
C PHE A 3 -9.00 27.48 8.87
N TYR A 4 -9.62 26.46 8.26
CA TYR A 4 -9.75 25.07 8.68
C TYR A 4 -10.98 24.77 9.54
N GLY A 5 -12.07 24.49 8.81
CA GLY A 5 -13.34 24.03 9.34
C GLY A 5 -13.26 22.58 9.82
N ALA A 6 -13.89 22.35 10.97
CA ALA A 6 -14.37 21.04 11.37
C ALA A 6 -15.28 20.52 10.25
N ARG A 7 -14.91 19.41 9.61
CA ARG A 7 -15.88 18.62 8.84
C ARG A 7 -16.80 17.93 9.83
N THR A 8 -17.86 18.62 10.22
CA THR A 8 -19.02 18.01 10.87
C THR A 8 -19.66 17.05 9.88
N ALA A 9 -19.75 15.77 10.24
CA ALA A 9 -20.63 14.84 9.55
C ALA A 9 -22.07 15.28 9.84
N ALA A 10 -22.62 16.13 8.99
CA ALA A 10 -24.03 16.47 9.02
C ALA A 10 -24.83 15.28 8.48
N SER A 11 -25.62 14.64 9.33
CA SER A 11 -26.68 13.72 8.91
C SER A 11 -27.86 14.56 8.41
N PRO A 12 -28.31 14.44 7.15
CA PRO A 12 -29.63 14.92 6.78
C PRO A 12 -30.66 13.93 7.32
N ALA A 13 -31.66 14.46 8.02
CA ALA A 13 -32.85 13.72 8.41
C ALA A 13 -33.71 13.41 7.18
N GLY A 14 -34.32 12.21 7.16
CA GLY A 14 -35.42 11.87 6.26
C GLY A 14 -35.04 11.02 5.06
N GLY A 15 -35.12 9.69 5.23
CA GLY A 15 -34.97 8.69 4.17
C GLY A 15 -34.18 7.50 4.69
N ALA A 16 -34.79 6.31 4.73
CA ALA A 16 -34.12 5.10 5.17
C ALA A 16 -32.97 4.75 4.22
N VAL A 17 -31.76 5.23 4.51
CA VAL A 17 -30.54 4.79 3.82
C VAL A 17 -30.05 3.57 4.55
N ASN A 18 -30.07 2.41 3.88
CA ASN A 18 -29.59 1.14 4.42
C ASN A 18 -28.15 1.31 4.93
N ASN A 19 -27.98 1.41 6.25
CA ASN A 19 -26.72 1.68 6.92
C ASN A 19 -25.87 0.39 7.03
N GLN A 20 -25.82 -0.39 5.95
CA GLN A 20 -24.95 -1.56 5.82
C GLN A 20 -23.69 -1.10 5.09
N MET A 21 -22.80 -0.40 5.79
CA MET A 21 -21.42 -0.24 5.31
C MET A 21 -20.76 -1.62 5.41
N SER A 22 -20.74 -2.35 4.31
CA SER A 22 -20.01 -3.60 4.22
C SER A 22 -18.51 -3.31 4.23
N TYR A 23 -17.91 -3.23 5.42
CA TYR A 23 -16.47 -2.93 5.61
C TYR A 23 -15.53 -3.99 5.02
N TYR A 24 -16.03 -5.22 4.83
CA TYR A 24 -15.29 -6.34 4.27
C TYR A 24 -16.24 -7.30 3.58
N ASN A 25 -15.91 -7.70 2.35
CA ASN A 25 -16.61 -8.76 1.64
C ASN A 25 -15.62 -9.87 1.26
N LYS A 26 -15.66 -10.99 2.00
CA LYS A 26 -14.83 -12.16 1.73
C LYS A 26 -15.07 -12.74 0.32
N ALA A 27 -16.29 -12.64 -0.21
CA ALA A 27 -16.63 -13.16 -1.54
C ALA A 27 -15.95 -12.37 -2.66
N SER A 28 -15.53 -11.12 -2.39
CA SER A 28 -14.78 -10.28 -3.33
C SER A 28 -13.27 -10.29 -3.06
N ALA A 29 -12.79 -11.09 -2.10
CA ALA A 29 -11.37 -11.20 -1.81
C ALA A 29 -10.65 -11.98 -2.91
N THR A 30 -9.47 -11.49 -3.30
CA THR A 30 -8.61 -12.13 -4.29
C THR A 30 -7.22 -12.39 -3.71
N ASN A 31 -6.57 -13.46 -4.14
CA ASN A 31 -5.19 -13.73 -3.77
C ASN A 31 -4.25 -12.90 -4.63
N LEU A 32 -3.27 -12.24 -4.00
CA LEU A 32 -2.26 -11.49 -4.72
C LEU A 32 -1.29 -12.47 -5.42
N PRO A 33 -0.95 -12.25 -6.70
CA PRO A 33 0.02 -13.08 -7.39
C PRO A 33 1.42 -12.88 -6.80
N ASN A 34 2.23 -13.94 -6.77
CA ASN A 34 3.61 -13.90 -6.26
C ASN A 34 3.73 -13.29 -4.86
N GLY A 35 3.00 -13.87 -3.90
CA GLY A 35 3.07 -13.48 -2.50
C GLY A 35 4.49 -13.61 -1.90
N PRO A 36 4.74 -12.95 -0.77
CA PRO A 36 6.00 -13.08 -0.03
C PRO A 36 6.22 -14.52 0.46
N ARG A 37 7.48 -14.90 0.59
CA ARG A 37 7.88 -16.26 1.01
C ARG A 37 7.99 -16.42 2.53
N ASP A 38 7.95 -15.32 3.26
CA ASP A 38 8.07 -15.27 4.71
C ASP A 38 7.02 -14.29 5.29
N THR A 39 7.12 -14.04 6.58
CA THR A 39 6.22 -13.24 7.38
C THR A 39 6.14 -11.81 6.85
N ILE A 40 4.91 -11.33 6.68
CA ILE A 40 4.61 -9.96 6.28
C ILE A 40 4.78 -9.05 7.50
N SER A 41 5.63 -8.04 7.37
CA SER A 41 5.85 -7.05 8.43
C SER A 41 4.84 -5.91 8.36
N GLN A 42 4.59 -5.39 7.15
CA GLN A 42 3.67 -4.28 6.94
C GLN A 42 3.07 -4.28 5.54
N LEU A 43 1.81 -3.84 5.46
CA LEU A 43 1.10 -3.48 4.24
C LEU A 43 0.83 -1.98 4.23
N GLY A 44 0.86 -1.37 3.05
CA GLY A 44 0.54 0.05 2.89
C GLY A 44 -0.08 0.32 1.53
N TRP A 45 -1.10 1.18 1.49
CA TRP A 45 -1.71 1.67 0.26
C TRP A 45 -1.04 2.97 -0.20
N SER A 46 -0.94 3.17 -1.52
CA SER A 46 -0.59 4.48 -2.06
C SER A 46 -1.72 5.48 -1.85
N ASN A 47 -1.38 6.77 -1.86
CA ASN A 47 -2.35 7.86 -1.68
C ASN A 47 -3.45 7.85 -2.78
N GLU A 48 -3.11 7.37 -3.98
CA GLU A 48 -4.04 7.22 -5.10
C GLU A 48 -4.91 5.94 -5.01
N GLY A 49 -4.62 5.03 -4.07
CA GLY A 49 -5.37 3.78 -3.87
C GLY A 49 -5.16 2.72 -4.97
N SER A 50 -4.23 2.94 -5.89
CA SER A 50 -3.96 2.04 -7.02
C SER A 50 -2.82 1.06 -6.76
N LEU A 51 -1.98 1.31 -5.76
CA LEU A 51 -0.82 0.49 -5.44
C LEU A 51 -0.91 -0.02 -4.00
N LEU A 52 -0.63 -1.29 -3.83
CA LEU A 52 -0.47 -1.93 -2.53
C LEU A 52 0.99 -2.36 -2.38
N SER A 53 1.65 -1.87 -1.33
CA SER A 53 2.98 -2.31 -0.92
C SER A 53 2.90 -3.38 0.17
N CYS A 54 3.83 -4.31 0.15
CA CYS A 54 4.08 -5.29 1.20
C CYS A 54 5.58 -5.38 1.47
N THR A 55 5.93 -5.33 2.74
CA THR A 55 7.27 -5.62 3.24
C THR A 55 7.26 -6.94 3.98
N SER A 56 8.35 -7.68 3.84
CA SER A 56 8.44 -9.05 4.32
C SER A 56 9.83 -9.35 4.89
N TRP A 57 9.87 -10.35 5.78
CA TRP A 57 11.11 -10.90 6.35
C TRP A 57 11.94 -11.70 5.34
N ASP A 58 11.39 -12.02 4.17
CA ASP A 58 12.12 -12.63 3.04
C ASP A 58 13.10 -11.68 2.33
N ASN A 59 13.35 -10.51 2.93
CA ASN A 59 14.16 -9.42 2.38
C ASN A 59 13.58 -8.83 1.08
N THR A 60 12.29 -8.98 0.79
CA THR A 60 11.69 -8.40 -0.43
C THR A 60 10.63 -7.36 -0.12
N VAL A 61 10.64 -6.28 -0.89
CA VAL A 61 9.51 -5.36 -1.03
C VAL A 61 8.73 -5.77 -2.26
N ARG A 62 7.43 -5.98 -2.11
CA ARG A 62 6.52 -6.28 -3.21
C ARG A 62 5.51 -5.18 -3.36
N VAL A 63 5.23 -4.80 -4.61
CA VAL A 63 4.19 -3.83 -4.94
C VAL A 63 3.27 -4.43 -5.99
N TRP A 64 1.98 -4.39 -5.70
CA TRP A 64 0.94 -4.78 -6.64
C TRP A 64 0.15 -3.56 -7.09
N GLN A 65 -0.22 -3.57 -8.36
CA GLN A 65 -1.22 -2.66 -8.87
C GLN A 65 -2.59 -3.31 -8.74
N ILE A 66 -3.49 -2.63 -8.03
CA ILE A 66 -4.84 -3.10 -7.77
C ILE A 66 -5.81 -2.26 -8.61
N SER A 67 -6.68 -2.93 -9.35
CA SER A 67 -7.69 -2.30 -10.17
C SER A 67 -9.04 -3.00 -10.03
N ALA A 68 -10.12 -2.25 -10.24
CA ALA A 68 -11.45 -2.83 -10.38
C ALA A 68 -11.56 -3.49 -11.75
N GLY A 69 -11.83 -4.80 -11.76
CA GLY A 69 -12.19 -5.55 -12.95
C GLY A 69 -13.69 -5.51 -13.25
N PHE A 70 -14.09 -6.17 -14.32
CA PHE A 70 -15.50 -6.34 -14.67
C PHE A 70 -16.24 -7.11 -13.57
N GLY A 71 -17.47 -6.69 -13.24
CA GLY A 71 -18.35 -7.41 -12.33
C GLY A 71 -17.95 -7.36 -10.84
N SER A 72 -17.35 -6.27 -10.36
CA SER A 72 -16.91 -6.09 -8.96
C SER A 72 -15.78 -7.04 -8.52
N GLN A 73 -15.10 -7.69 -9.48
CA GLN A 73 -13.89 -8.45 -9.18
C GLN A 73 -12.70 -7.51 -9.01
N ILE A 74 -11.88 -7.76 -7.99
CA ILE A 74 -10.61 -7.06 -7.79
C ILE A 74 -9.54 -7.78 -8.62
N GLN A 75 -8.82 -7.04 -9.45
CA GLN A 75 -7.65 -7.52 -10.18
C GLN A 75 -6.39 -7.02 -9.50
N ALA A 76 -5.43 -7.93 -9.30
CA ALA A 76 -4.14 -7.62 -8.71
C ALA A 76 -3.04 -8.09 -9.66
N ALA A 77 -2.20 -7.16 -10.09
CA ALA A 77 -1.05 -7.45 -10.93
C ALA A 77 0.24 -7.16 -10.14
N ALA A 78 1.20 -8.09 -10.16
CA ALA A 78 2.52 -7.83 -9.61
C ALA A 78 3.18 -6.72 -10.44
N LYS A 79 3.52 -5.60 -9.81
CA LYS A 79 4.13 -4.45 -10.48
C LYS A 79 5.64 -4.50 -10.34
N VAL A 80 6.12 -4.60 -9.09
CA VAL A 80 7.55 -4.62 -8.78
C VAL A 80 7.83 -5.56 -7.61
N CYS A 81 8.94 -6.28 -7.68
CA CYS A 81 9.56 -6.98 -6.56
C CYS A 81 11.00 -6.49 -6.48
N MET A 82 11.37 -5.89 -5.36
CA MET A 82 12.71 -5.39 -5.11
C MET A 82 13.33 -6.13 -3.93
N ASP A 83 14.56 -6.58 -4.12
CA ASP A 83 15.33 -7.18 -3.04
C ASP A 83 15.92 -6.11 -2.13
N ALA A 84 15.95 -6.42 -0.84
CA ALA A 84 16.64 -5.70 0.21
C ALA A 84 17.80 -6.56 0.72
N GLN A 85 18.82 -5.90 1.27
CA GLN A 85 19.98 -6.60 1.84
C GLN A 85 19.75 -7.11 3.28
N ALA A 86 18.59 -6.83 3.86
CA ALA A 86 18.20 -7.28 5.20
C ALA A 86 16.67 -7.27 5.35
N PRO A 87 16.13 -7.90 6.42
CA PRO A 87 14.69 -7.98 6.63
C PRO A 87 14.05 -6.62 6.80
N LEU A 88 12.83 -6.50 6.29
CA LEU A 88 12.10 -5.24 6.26
C LEU A 88 11.12 -5.17 7.42
N LEU A 89 11.08 -4.04 8.10
CA LEU A 89 10.26 -3.85 9.30
C LEU A 89 9.02 -3.02 9.02
N CYS A 90 9.14 -2.01 8.17
CA CYS A 90 8.06 -1.08 7.88
C CYS A 90 8.18 -0.49 6.47
N SER A 91 7.06 0.02 5.96
CA SER A 91 7.03 0.82 4.73
C SER A 91 6.05 1.98 4.83
N THR A 92 6.34 3.06 4.09
CA THR A 92 5.41 4.16 3.87
C THR A 92 5.58 4.74 2.48
N PHE A 93 4.46 5.01 1.81
CA PHE A 93 4.50 5.78 0.58
C PHE A 93 4.89 7.24 0.89
N GLY A 94 5.69 7.82 0.01
CA GLY A 94 5.99 9.23 0.03
C GLY A 94 4.84 10.09 -0.51
N PRO A 95 5.00 11.42 -0.50
CA PRO A 95 4.05 12.33 -1.14
C PRO A 95 4.02 12.15 -2.67
N SER A 96 5.11 11.69 -3.27
CA SER A 96 5.16 11.30 -4.68
C SER A 96 4.60 9.89 -4.86
N PRO A 97 3.77 9.62 -5.88
CA PRO A 97 3.08 8.33 -6.06
C PRO A 97 4.03 7.15 -6.34
N ASN A 98 5.29 7.44 -6.69
CA ASN A 98 6.29 6.45 -7.06
C ASN A 98 7.39 6.27 -6.00
N HIS A 99 7.32 6.98 -4.88
CA HIS A 99 8.33 6.88 -3.84
C HIS A 99 7.83 6.00 -2.70
N LEU A 100 8.60 4.97 -2.37
CA LEU A 100 8.33 4.07 -1.26
C LEU A 100 9.53 4.08 -0.30
N PHE A 101 9.30 4.52 0.92
CA PHE A 101 10.29 4.45 1.99
C PHE A 101 10.12 3.14 2.76
N VAL A 102 11.23 2.50 3.06
CA VAL A 102 11.26 1.20 3.73
C VAL A 102 12.32 1.21 4.82
N GLY A 103 11.91 0.85 6.04
CA GLY A 103 12.82 0.67 7.17
C GLY A 103 13.32 -0.77 7.23
N CYS A 104 14.62 -0.93 7.40
CA CYS A 104 15.31 -2.21 7.30
C CYS A 104 16.06 -2.55 8.60
N CYS A 105 16.22 -3.85 8.89
CA CYS A 105 16.98 -4.34 10.04
C CYS A 105 18.49 -4.02 9.98
N ASP A 106 19.00 -3.57 8.84
CA ASP A 106 20.39 -3.11 8.67
C ASP A 106 20.64 -1.71 9.26
N LYS A 107 19.67 -1.16 10.01
CA LYS A 107 19.67 0.19 10.61
C LYS A 107 19.56 1.31 9.57
N THR A 108 19.20 0.99 8.32
CA THR A 108 19.05 1.98 7.27
C THR A 108 17.58 2.14 6.86
N VAL A 109 17.26 3.31 6.32
CA VAL A 109 16.02 3.58 5.58
C VAL A 109 16.38 3.69 4.11
N LYS A 110 15.64 2.95 3.29
CA LYS A 110 15.83 2.91 1.83
C LYS A 110 14.63 3.55 1.14
N LEU A 111 14.92 4.33 0.10
CA LEU A 111 13.95 4.85 -0.85
C LEU A 111 13.98 3.99 -2.11
N TYR A 112 12.81 3.48 -2.46
CA TYR A 112 12.54 2.77 -3.69
C TYR A 112 11.72 3.67 -4.62
N ASP A 113 12.22 3.89 -5.83
CA ASP A 113 11.46 4.53 -6.90
C ASP A 113 10.79 3.46 -7.77
N LEU A 114 9.46 3.48 -7.83
CA LEU A 114 8.64 2.51 -8.54
C LEU A 114 8.61 2.73 -10.07
N ASN A 115 9.10 3.87 -10.55
CA ASN A 115 9.23 4.17 -11.98
C ASN A 115 10.66 4.05 -12.49
N ALA A 116 11.64 3.99 -11.58
CA ALA A 116 13.03 3.81 -11.98
C ALA A 116 13.19 2.45 -12.68
N SER A 117 13.83 2.47 -13.84
CA SER A 117 14.26 1.25 -14.53
C SER A 117 15.38 0.53 -13.75
N SER A 118 16.06 1.24 -12.86
CA SER A 118 17.07 0.69 -11.96
C SER A 118 16.42 0.26 -10.65
N SER A 119 16.41 -1.05 -10.38
CA SER A 119 15.88 -1.65 -9.15
C SER A 119 16.73 -1.40 -7.90
N THR A 120 17.68 -0.45 -7.95
CA THR A 120 18.62 -0.18 -6.85
C THR A 120 17.99 0.77 -5.83
N PRO A 121 17.74 0.32 -4.58
CA PRO A 121 17.31 1.24 -3.53
C PRO A 121 18.38 2.28 -3.22
N GLN A 122 17.95 3.51 -2.99
CA GLN A 122 18.82 4.54 -2.44
C GLN A 122 18.72 4.56 -0.92
N VAL A 123 19.85 4.53 -0.21
CA VAL A 123 19.85 4.72 1.24
C VAL A 123 19.62 6.21 1.53
N VAL A 124 18.63 6.51 2.36
CA VAL A 124 18.22 7.89 2.69
C VAL A 124 18.40 8.24 4.17
N ALA A 125 18.57 7.26 5.05
CA ALA A 125 18.95 7.45 6.45
C ALA A 125 19.70 6.23 6.99
N GLN A 126 20.60 6.42 7.97
CA GLN A 126 21.40 5.40 8.65
C GLN A 126 21.67 5.79 10.11
#